data_AF-A0A9D5HSX8-F1
#
_entry.id   AF-A0A9D5HSX8-F1
#
_cell.length_a   1.000
_cell.length_b   1.000
_cell.length_c   1.000
_cell.angle_alpha   90.00
_cell.angle_beta   90.00
_cell.angle_gamma   90.00
#
_symmetry.space_group_name_H-M   'P 1'
#
loop_
_entity.id
_entity.type
_entity.pdbx_description
1 polymer ?
#
loop_
_entity_poly.entity_id
_entity_poly.type
_entity_poly.pdbx_seq_one_letter_code
_entity_poly.pdbx_strand_id
1 'polypeptide(L)'
;MDENITLTESIIGKWDPSTNLDVRMTSLFRSDKREAALLLRAVADLQRAMLFFSSDELAGDPAARSRALVRAQALMQSAIRRLELELHLLLSSSPDPLDSVSARSSSSSGHDAFSDDEKAPAPDADEDLRAIADTMIAAGYGKEYARIYKTRRKSIVEEGLYRLGFEKLSPSQIQKLDWDILELKIKSWLRAAPPAFNTLFSGERTLADHVFSGTDSILESCYVDVTRDAATALLCFPDSVARTKPSPEKLFRILDLYDTISTLLPSIDALFSFDSTAGVRSQARTSLLKLADAARALIADFESHIQKEASRSAVPGNIIKCLNTRAGLCLNNASTINKFNVSKNARPAQCTS
;
A
#
# COMPACT_ATOMS: atom_id res chain seq x y z
N MET A 1 -34.71 -7.52 25.60
CA MET A 1 -33.23 -7.42 25.70
C MET A 1 -32.61 -8.72 26.16
N ASP A 2 -33.07 -9.34 27.25
CA ASP A 2 -32.56 -10.67 27.66
C ASP A 2 -32.87 -11.77 26.62
N GLU A 3 -34.05 -11.72 25.98
CA GLU A 3 -34.41 -12.56 24.83
C GLU A 3 -33.48 -12.39 23.62
N ASN A 4 -32.88 -11.21 23.43
CA ASN A 4 -31.91 -11.00 22.35
C ASN A 4 -30.59 -11.72 22.67
N ILE A 5 -30.20 -11.77 23.95
CA ILE A 5 -29.01 -12.51 24.38
C ILE A 5 -29.22 -14.02 24.17
N THR A 6 -30.41 -14.56 24.47
CA THR A 6 -30.69 -15.98 24.25
C THR A 6 -30.75 -16.36 22.78
N LEU A 7 -31.34 -15.53 21.92
CA LEU A 7 -31.37 -15.76 20.47
C LEU A 7 -29.96 -15.73 19.85
N THR A 8 -29.12 -14.79 20.28
CA THR A 8 -27.75 -14.67 19.78
C THR A 8 -26.84 -15.80 20.25
N GLU A 9 -27.08 -16.37 21.43
CA GLU A 9 -26.30 -17.50 21.96
C GLU A 9 -26.34 -18.73 21.06
N SER A 10 -27.48 -19.06 20.47
CA SER A 10 -27.59 -20.19 19.54
C SER A 10 -26.77 -19.98 18.27
N ILE A 11 -26.79 -18.76 17.72
CA ILE A 11 -26.06 -18.40 16.50
C ILE A 11 -24.54 -18.39 16.75
N ILE A 12 -24.12 -17.76 17.86
CA ILE A 12 -22.69 -17.61 18.19
C ILE A 12 -22.10 -18.95 18.63
N GLY A 13 -22.82 -19.71 19.45
CA GLY A 13 -22.37 -21.02 19.92
C GLY A 13 -22.12 -22.00 18.78
N LYS A 14 -22.92 -21.93 17.69
CA LYS A 14 -22.71 -22.74 16.48
C LYS A 14 -21.37 -22.46 15.80
N TRP A 15 -20.92 -21.21 15.81
CA TRP A 15 -19.75 -20.76 15.07
C TRP A 15 -18.53 -20.45 15.96
N ASP A 16 -18.59 -20.79 17.25
CA ASP A 16 -17.49 -20.57 18.19
C ASP A 16 -16.26 -21.38 17.76
N PRO A 17 -15.13 -20.73 17.42
CA PRO A 17 -13.92 -21.40 16.95
C PRO A 17 -13.33 -22.39 17.97
N SER A 18 -13.71 -22.33 19.24
CA SER A 18 -13.23 -23.26 20.28
C SER A 18 -13.92 -24.62 20.28
N THR A 19 -15.02 -24.78 19.53
CA THR A 19 -15.88 -25.97 19.58
C THR A 19 -15.45 -27.09 18.65
N ASN A 20 -15.00 -26.78 17.42
CA ASN A 20 -14.60 -27.78 16.42
C ASN A 20 -13.53 -27.25 15.45
N LEU A 21 -12.63 -28.13 15.00
CA LEU A 21 -11.63 -27.88 13.96
C LEU A 21 -12.25 -27.52 12.61
N ASP A 22 -13.37 -28.14 12.24
CA ASP A 22 -14.04 -27.88 10.96
C ASP A 22 -14.59 -26.44 10.89
N VAL A 23 -15.15 -25.97 12.01
CA VAL A 23 -15.60 -24.58 12.20
C VAL A 23 -14.43 -23.59 12.10
N ARG A 24 -13.20 -23.99 12.46
CA ARG A 24 -12.00 -23.15 12.34
C ARG A 24 -11.44 -23.04 10.93
N MET A 25 -11.71 -24.03 10.07
CA MET A 25 -11.16 -24.10 8.72
C MET A 25 -12.15 -23.64 7.65
N THR A 26 -13.44 -23.61 7.97
CA THR A 26 -14.51 -23.17 7.08
C THR A 26 -14.70 -21.65 7.15
N SER A 27 -14.71 -20.98 6.00
CA SER A 27 -15.09 -19.56 5.91
C SER A 27 -16.61 -19.44 5.77
N LEU A 28 -17.24 -18.87 6.80
CA LEU A 28 -18.67 -18.63 6.91
C LEU A 28 -19.17 -17.70 5.80
N PHE A 29 -18.41 -16.63 5.52
CA PHE A 29 -18.78 -15.64 4.51
C PHE A 29 -18.75 -16.20 3.09
N ARG A 30 -17.94 -17.24 2.86
CA ARG A 30 -17.90 -17.96 1.59
C ARG A 30 -18.93 -19.09 1.50
N SER A 31 -19.23 -19.76 2.61
CA SER A 31 -20.10 -20.94 2.62
C SER A 31 -21.59 -20.58 2.75
N ASP A 32 -21.95 -19.62 3.61
CA ASP A 32 -23.32 -19.22 3.84
C ASP A 32 -23.43 -17.73 4.22
N LYS A 33 -23.73 -16.90 3.22
CA LYS A 33 -23.93 -15.45 3.39
C LYS A 33 -25.08 -15.11 4.33
N ARG A 34 -26.11 -15.96 4.45
CA ARG A 34 -27.24 -15.70 5.35
C ARG A 34 -26.78 -15.87 6.79
N GLU A 35 -26.03 -16.93 7.08
CA GLU A 35 -25.47 -17.14 8.41
C GLU A 35 -24.41 -16.11 8.77
N ALA A 36 -23.60 -15.66 7.81
CA ALA A 36 -22.69 -14.52 8.00
C ALA A 36 -23.45 -13.24 8.40
N ALA A 37 -24.53 -12.90 7.68
CA ALA A 37 -25.37 -11.75 8.01
C ALA A 37 -26.04 -11.87 9.39
N LEU A 38 -26.47 -13.09 9.77
CA LEU A 38 -27.02 -13.36 11.09
C LEU A 38 -25.97 -13.17 12.20
N LEU A 39 -24.73 -13.60 11.97
CA LEU A 39 -23.63 -13.38 12.93
C LEU A 39 -23.34 -11.89 13.11
N LEU A 40 -23.24 -11.12 12.02
CA LEU A 40 -23.02 -9.66 12.09
C LEU A 40 -24.16 -8.97 12.85
N ARG A 41 -25.41 -9.34 12.56
CA ARG A 41 -26.58 -8.84 13.29
C ARG A 41 -26.56 -9.21 14.77
N ALA A 42 -26.17 -10.45 15.10
CA ALA A 42 -26.05 -10.92 16.47
C ALA A 42 -25.04 -10.09 17.28
N VAL A 43 -23.90 -9.72 16.67
CA VAL A 43 -22.92 -8.82 17.30
C VAL A 43 -23.52 -7.43 17.57
N ALA A 44 -24.21 -6.85 16.59
CA ALA A 44 -24.87 -5.56 16.77
C ALA A 44 -25.96 -5.59 17.85
N ASP A 45 -26.76 -6.66 17.90
CA ASP A 45 -27.82 -6.83 18.90
C ASP A 45 -27.24 -7.07 20.30
N LEU A 46 -26.13 -7.81 20.43
CA LEU A 46 -25.40 -7.96 21.68
C LEU A 46 -24.85 -6.61 22.17
N GLN A 47 -24.26 -5.81 21.28
CA GLN A 47 -23.76 -4.50 21.67
C GLN A 47 -24.88 -3.60 22.21
N ARG A 48 -26.03 -3.56 21.53
CA ARG A 48 -27.22 -2.81 22.01
C ARG A 48 -27.71 -3.32 23.35
N ALA A 49 -27.76 -4.64 23.54
CA ALA A 49 -28.13 -5.25 24.80
C ALA A 49 -27.16 -4.87 25.93
N MET A 50 -25.85 -4.93 25.68
CA MET A 50 -24.83 -4.53 26.65
C MET A 50 -24.96 -3.07 27.05
N LEU A 51 -25.11 -2.14 26.09
CA LEU A 51 -25.32 -0.72 26.37
C LEU A 51 -26.58 -0.50 27.23
N PHE A 52 -27.68 -1.17 26.89
CA PHE A 52 -28.93 -1.10 27.66
C PHE A 52 -28.75 -1.56 29.11
N PHE A 53 -28.07 -2.68 29.35
CA PHE A 53 -27.84 -3.18 30.71
C PHE A 53 -26.81 -2.35 31.50
N SER A 54 -25.91 -1.64 30.81
CA SER A 54 -24.96 -0.70 31.40
C SER A 54 -25.58 0.64 31.81
N SER A 55 -26.69 1.07 31.18
CA SER A 55 -27.40 2.28 31.56
C SER A 55 -28.06 2.17 32.94
N ASP A 56 -27.87 3.19 33.78
CA ASP A 56 -28.36 3.21 35.17
C ASP A 56 -29.86 3.52 35.29
N GLU A 57 -30.49 3.96 34.19
CA GLU A 57 -31.84 4.52 34.18
C GLU A 57 -32.98 3.48 34.25
N LEU A 58 -32.68 2.18 34.31
CA LEU A 58 -33.69 1.12 34.21
C LEU A 58 -33.86 0.37 35.54
N ALA A 59 -35.06 0.47 36.09
CA ALA A 59 -35.54 -0.14 37.33
C ALA A 59 -35.67 -1.67 37.26
N GLY A 60 -34.54 -2.39 37.16
CA GLY A 60 -34.45 -3.85 37.21
C GLY A 60 -33.49 -4.36 38.30
N ASP A 61 -33.57 -5.66 38.62
CA ASP A 61 -32.68 -6.31 39.60
C ASP A 61 -31.19 -6.16 39.22
N PRO A 62 -30.36 -5.50 40.05
CA PRO A 62 -28.92 -5.32 39.78
C PRO A 62 -28.17 -6.64 39.58
N ALA A 63 -28.55 -7.71 40.27
CA ALA A 63 -27.88 -9.01 40.16
C ALA A 63 -28.22 -9.71 38.83
N ALA A 64 -29.47 -9.61 38.37
CA ALA A 64 -29.86 -10.07 37.03
C ALA A 64 -29.14 -9.28 35.92
N ARG A 65 -29.05 -7.96 36.05
CA ARG A 65 -28.31 -7.10 35.09
C ARG A 65 -26.84 -7.49 34.99
N SER A 66 -26.18 -7.67 36.13
CA SER A 66 -24.78 -8.09 36.17
C SER A 66 -24.56 -9.45 35.48
N ARG A 67 -25.41 -10.44 35.76
CA ARG A 67 -25.35 -11.74 35.08
C ARG A 67 -25.57 -11.65 33.57
N ALA A 68 -26.55 -10.85 33.14
CA ALA A 68 -26.82 -10.62 31.71
C ALA A 68 -25.63 -9.96 31.00
N LEU A 69 -24.99 -8.96 31.64
CA LEU A 69 -23.79 -8.32 31.12
C LEU A 69 -22.61 -9.29 30.99
N VAL A 70 -22.34 -10.09 32.01
CA VAL A 70 -21.27 -11.10 31.96
C VAL A 70 -21.51 -12.09 30.83
N ARG A 71 -22.75 -12.57 30.66
CA ARG A 71 -23.12 -13.48 29.58
C ARG A 71 -22.98 -12.82 28.20
N ALA A 72 -23.52 -11.62 28.03
CA ALA A 72 -23.42 -10.88 26.77
C ALA A 72 -21.97 -10.59 26.39
N GLN A 73 -21.12 -10.22 27.37
CA GLN A 73 -19.69 -10.02 27.16
C GLN A 73 -19.00 -11.31 26.71
N ALA A 74 -19.31 -12.46 27.32
CA ALA A 74 -18.74 -13.74 26.92
C ALA A 74 -19.12 -14.10 25.47
N LEU A 75 -20.38 -13.90 25.09
CA LEU A 75 -20.86 -14.12 23.72
C LEU A 75 -20.23 -13.16 22.72
N MET A 76 -20.10 -11.88 23.08
CA MET A 76 -19.42 -10.88 22.28
C MET A 76 -17.98 -11.34 21.98
N GLN A 77 -17.24 -11.79 22.99
CA GLN A 77 -15.87 -12.28 22.82
C GLN A 77 -15.79 -13.50 21.89
N SER A 78 -16.74 -14.45 21.97
CA SER A 78 -16.81 -15.58 21.05
C SER A 78 -17.11 -15.13 19.61
N ALA A 79 -18.06 -14.21 19.43
CA ALA A 79 -18.43 -13.70 18.12
C ALA A 79 -17.29 -12.90 17.47
N ILE A 80 -16.60 -12.05 18.24
CA ILE A 80 -15.43 -11.29 17.76
C ILE A 80 -14.30 -12.24 17.36
N ARG A 81 -13.98 -13.28 18.14
CA ARG A 81 -13.00 -14.30 17.73
C ARG A 81 -13.36 -14.97 16.42
N ARG A 82 -14.65 -15.19 16.16
CA ARG A 82 -15.11 -15.71 14.86
C ARG A 82 -14.88 -14.69 13.74
N LEU A 83 -15.24 -13.43 13.94
CA LEU A 83 -15.02 -12.38 12.94
C LEU A 83 -13.53 -12.16 12.63
N GLU A 84 -12.65 -12.22 13.65
CA GLU A 84 -11.20 -12.18 13.45
C GLU A 84 -10.69 -13.35 12.59
N LEU A 85 -11.23 -14.55 12.80
CA LEU A 85 -10.89 -15.72 11.98
C LEU A 85 -11.34 -15.53 10.53
N GLU A 86 -12.58 -15.06 10.30
CA GLU A 86 -13.08 -14.80 8.95
C GLU A 86 -12.27 -13.73 8.24
N LEU A 87 -11.90 -12.67 8.95
CA LEU A 87 -11.01 -11.63 8.43
C LEU A 87 -9.68 -12.23 7.98
N HIS A 88 -9.08 -13.13 8.76
CA HIS A 88 -7.87 -13.84 8.34
C HIS A 88 -8.10 -14.69 7.08
N LEU A 89 -9.22 -15.40 6.98
CA LEU A 89 -9.54 -16.24 5.82
C LEU A 89 -9.80 -15.43 4.56
N LEU A 90 -10.57 -14.34 4.65
CA LEU A 90 -10.88 -13.43 3.55
C LEU A 90 -9.62 -12.73 3.05
N LEU A 91 -8.79 -12.19 3.94
CA LEU A 91 -7.53 -11.55 3.56
C LEU A 91 -6.51 -12.52 2.96
N SER A 92 -6.52 -13.79 3.37
CA SER A 92 -5.62 -14.83 2.80
C SER A 92 -6.10 -15.35 1.44
N SER A 93 -7.37 -15.12 1.11
CA SER A 93 -8.00 -15.60 -0.13
C SER A 93 -8.34 -14.47 -1.11
N SER A 94 -8.08 -13.21 -0.73
CA SER A 94 -8.15 -12.04 -1.59
C SER A 94 -7.10 -12.18 -2.70
N PRO A 95 -7.49 -12.15 -3.98
CA PRO A 95 -6.53 -12.24 -5.07
C PRO A 95 -5.54 -11.08 -5.01
N ASP A 96 -4.28 -11.36 -5.32
CA ASP A 96 -3.21 -10.36 -5.33
C ASP A 96 -3.63 -9.18 -6.23
N PRO A 97 -3.43 -7.92 -5.79
CA PRO A 97 -3.64 -6.74 -6.63
C PRO A 97 -2.99 -6.84 -8.02
N LEU A 98 -1.90 -7.60 -8.15
CA LEU A 98 -1.20 -7.84 -9.42
C LEU A 98 -1.92 -8.84 -10.34
N ASP A 99 -2.61 -9.83 -9.78
CA ASP A 99 -3.32 -10.85 -10.55
C ASP A 99 -4.69 -10.35 -11.05
N SER A 100 -5.30 -9.42 -10.31
CA SER A 100 -6.58 -8.77 -10.68
C SER A 100 -6.48 -7.92 -11.97
N VAL A 101 -5.27 -7.50 -12.37
CA VAL A 101 -5.04 -6.72 -13.60
C VAL A 101 -4.74 -7.61 -14.81
N SER A 102 -4.18 -8.82 -14.61
CA SER A 102 -4.02 -9.80 -15.68
C SER A 102 -5.37 -10.25 -16.25
N ALA A 103 -6.36 -10.50 -15.39
CA ALA A 103 -7.72 -10.85 -15.81
C ALA A 103 -8.44 -9.73 -16.58
N ARG A 104 -8.07 -8.47 -16.35
CA ARG A 104 -8.64 -7.32 -17.09
C ARG A 104 -7.92 -7.05 -18.41
N SER A 105 -6.64 -7.40 -18.52
CA SER A 105 -5.83 -7.20 -19.72
C SER A 105 -6.10 -8.28 -20.79
N SER A 106 -6.53 -9.48 -20.39
CA SER A 106 -6.95 -10.56 -21.30
C SER A 106 -8.30 -10.31 -21.99
N SER A 107 -9.06 -9.31 -21.58
CA SER A 107 -10.39 -9.01 -22.15
C SER A 107 -10.38 -8.24 -23.48
N SER A 108 -9.20 -8.02 -24.10
CA SER A 108 -9.05 -7.22 -25.33
C SER A 108 -8.51 -7.95 -26.56
N SER A 109 -8.40 -9.28 -26.55
CA SER A 109 -8.06 -10.04 -27.75
C SER A 109 -8.97 -11.26 -27.90
N GLY A 110 -9.91 -11.18 -28.85
CA GLY A 110 -10.85 -12.26 -29.15
C GLY A 110 -10.21 -13.45 -29.85
N HIS A 111 -10.50 -14.66 -29.35
CA HIS A 111 -11.08 -15.80 -30.06
C HIS A 111 -11.18 -17.02 -29.11
N ASP A 112 -12.19 -17.86 -29.34
CA ASP A 112 -12.73 -18.93 -28.49
C ASP A 112 -11.77 -20.04 -28.05
N ALA A 113 -11.96 -20.56 -26.82
CA ALA A 113 -12.19 -21.99 -26.53
C ALA A 113 -12.31 -22.26 -25.00
N PHE A 114 -13.38 -22.95 -24.64
CA PHE A 114 -13.74 -23.58 -23.37
C PHE A 114 -12.59 -23.95 -22.40
N SER A 115 -12.56 -23.28 -21.25
CA SER A 115 -12.26 -23.88 -19.94
C SER A 115 -12.87 -22.99 -18.85
N ASP A 116 -13.88 -23.54 -18.16
CA ASP A 116 -14.58 -22.93 -17.03
C ASP A 116 -13.71 -23.10 -15.77
N ASP A 117 -12.89 -22.10 -15.44
CA ASP A 117 -12.45 -21.80 -14.07
C ASP A 117 -11.83 -20.37 -14.00
N GLU A 118 -12.60 -19.36 -14.41
CA GLU A 118 -12.23 -17.95 -14.27
C GLU A 118 -12.64 -17.44 -12.88
N LYS A 119 -11.76 -17.62 -11.90
CA LYS A 119 -11.90 -17.02 -10.57
C LYS A 119 -11.63 -15.52 -10.64
N ALA A 120 -12.62 -14.77 -11.10
CA ALA A 120 -12.72 -13.33 -10.85
C ALA A 120 -12.60 -13.08 -9.33
N PRO A 121 -12.02 -11.94 -8.88
CA PRO A 121 -12.15 -11.53 -7.49
C PRO A 121 -13.64 -11.49 -7.17
N ALA A 122 -14.10 -12.32 -6.24
CA ALA A 122 -15.50 -12.33 -5.87
C ALA A 122 -15.85 -10.91 -5.39
N PRO A 123 -16.75 -10.16 -6.08
CA PRO A 123 -17.14 -8.81 -5.68
C PRO A 123 -17.72 -8.75 -4.26
N ASP A 124 -18.01 -9.91 -3.68
CA ASP A 124 -18.44 -10.09 -2.30
C ASP A 124 -17.31 -9.96 -1.27
N ALA A 125 -16.05 -10.26 -1.60
CA ALA A 125 -14.99 -10.36 -0.58
C ALA A 125 -14.65 -8.99 0.04
N ASP A 126 -14.61 -7.93 -0.78
CA ASP A 126 -14.33 -6.58 -0.29
C ASP A 126 -15.51 -6.01 0.51
N GLU A 127 -16.74 -6.32 0.10
CA GLU A 127 -17.97 -6.00 0.84
C GLU A 127 -18.04 -6.78 2.17
N ASP A 128 -17.64 -8.05 2.18
CA ASP A 128 -17.57 -8.87 3.39
C ASP A 128 -16.51 -8.31 4.36
N LEU A 129 -15.34 -7.90 3.86
CA LEU A 129 -14.32 -7.21 4.66
C LEU A 129 -14.88 -5.93 5.28
N ARG A 130 -15.58 -5.12 4.48
CA ARG A 130 -16.22 -3.90 4.96
C ARG A 130 -17.28 -4.19 6.02
N ALA A 131 -18.16 -5.17 5.78
CA ALA A 131 -19.22 -5.52 6.72
C ALA A 131 -18.67 -6.01 8.08
N ILE A 132 -17.56 -6.76 8.05
CA ILE A 132 -16.83 -7.16 9.27
C ILE A 132 -16.19 -5.92 9.92
N ALA A 133 -15.55 -5.03 9.15
CA ALA A 133 -14.94 -3.81 9.67
C ALA A 133 -15.97 -2.94 10.40
N ASP A 134 -17.07 -2.60 9.74
CA ASP A 134 -18.15 -1.77 10.28
C ASP A 134 -18.70 -2.38 11.58
N THR A 135 -18.91 -3.69 11.60
CA THR A 135 -19.45 -4.41 12.76
C THR A 135 -18.46 -4.42 13.93
N MET A 136 -17.18 -4.74 13.68
CA MET A 136 -16.15 -4.77 14.73
C MET A 136 -15.84 -3.37 15.25
N ILE A 137 -15.77 -2.36 14.39
CA ILE A 137 -15.54 -0.96 14.77
C ILE A 137 -16.70 -0.46 15.62
N ALA A 138 -17.94 -0.67 15.17
CA ALA A 138 -19.13 -0.30 15.93
C ALA A 138 -19.10 -0.94 17.32
N ALA A 139 -18.76 -2.23 17.42
CA ALA A 139 -18.68 -2.99 18.66
C ALA A 139 -17.49 -2.60 19.58
N GLY A 140 -16.61 -1.69 19.16
CA GLY A 140 -15.45 -1.24 19.94
C GLY A 140 -14.16 -2.04 19.73
N TYR A 141 -14.13 -2.97 18.76
CA TYR A 141 -13.01 -3.85 18.42
C TYR A 141 -12.25 -3.40 17.16
N GLY A 142 -12.29 -2.10 16.86
CA GLY A 142 -11.63 -1.55 15.67
C GLY A 142 -10.10 -1.69 15.70
N LYS A 143 -9.47 -1.73 16.89
CA LYS A 143 -8.02 -1.91 17.01
C LYS A 143 -7.59 -3.33 16.63
N GLU A 144 -8.37 -4.32 17.02
CA GLU A 144 -8.18 -5.73 16.73
C GLU A 144 -8.32 -5.98 15.23
N TYR A 145 -9.39 -5.44 14.61
CA TYR A 145 -9.57 -5.46 13.16
C TYR A 145 -8.37 -4.83 12.43
N ALA A 146 -8.01 -3.59 12.81
CA ALA A 146 -6.92 -2.86 12.18
C ALA A 146 -5.58 -3.60 12.31
N ARG A 147 -5.29 -4.22 13.46
CA ARG A 147 -4.07 -5.02 13.67
C ARG A 147 -3.98 -6.19 12.69
N ILE A 148 -5.07 -6.93 12.51
CA ILE A 148 -5.13 -8.08 11.60
C ILE A 148 -4.98 -7.60 10.15
N TYR A 149 -5.75 -6.58 9.76
CA TYR A 149 -5.71 -5.98 8.43
C TYR A 149 -4.28 -5.55 8.08
N LYS A 150 -3.66 -4.72 8.93
CA LYS A 150 -2.28 -4.22 8.75
C LYS A 150 -1.28 -5.36 8.55
N THR A 151 -1.30 -6.35 9.45
CA THR A 151 -0.36 -7.47 9.41
C THR A 151 -0.46 -8.25 8.09
N ARG A 152 -1.68 -8.56 7.65
CA ARG A 152 -1.90 -9.35 6.43
C ARG A 152 -1.63 -8.53 5.17
N ARG A 153 -2.17 -7.33 5.06
CA ARG A 153 -2.01 -6.48 3.87
C ARG A 153 -0.57 -6.02 3.69
N LYS A 154 0.18 -5.75 4.78
CA LYS A 154 1.61 -5.45 4.70
C LYS A 154 2.41 -6.61 4.07
N SER A 155 2.13 -7.84 4.49
CA SER A 155 2.74 -9.04 3.89
C SER A 155 2.42 -9.16 2.40
N ILE A 156 1.17 -8.92 2.00
CA ILE A 156 0.74 -8.98 0.59
C ILE A 156 1.44 -7.91 -0.25
N VAL A 157 1.56 -6.67 0.26
CA VAL A 157 2.28 -5.61 -0.43
C VAL A 157 3.77 -5.91 -0.57
N GLU A 158 4.40 -6.44 0.48
CA GLU A 158 5.82 -6.83 0.44
C GLU A 158 6.07 -8.00 -0.53
N GLU A 159 5.20 -9.01 -0.54
CA GLU A 159 5.24 -10.12 -1.50
C GLU A 159 4.98 -9.65 -2.93
N GLY A 160 4.01 -8.76 -3.14
CA GLY A 160 3.72 -8.16 -4.44
C GLY A 160 4.94 -7.43 -5.01
N LEU A 161 5.65 -6.64 -4.20
CA LEU A 161 6.90 -6.00 -4.63
C LEU A 161 7.98 -7.04 -4.99
N TYR A 162 8.10 -8.10 -4.19
CA TYR A 162 9.03 -9.19 -4.48
C TYR A 162 8.70 -9.87 -5.83
N ARG A 163 7.43 -10.16 -6.10
CA ARG A 163 6.94 -10.72 -7.37
C ARG A 163 7.19 -9.80 -8.56
N LEU A 164 7.12 -8.49 -8.37
CA LEU A 164 7.49 -7.49 -9.38
C LEU A 164 9.02 -7.45 -9.65
N GLY A 165 9.82 -8.18 -8.87
CA GLY A 165 11.26 -8.24 -9.00
C GLY A 165 11.99 -7.12 -8.24
N PHE A 166 11.31 -6.46 -7.30
CA PHE A 166 11.97 -5.53 -6.39
C PHE A 166 12.58 -6.28 -5.21
N GLU A 167 13.88 -6.10 -5.02
CA GLU A 167 14.61 -6.60 -3.85
C GLU A 167 15.05 -5.43 -2.99
N LYS A 168 14.69 -5.46 -1.70
CA LYS A 168 15.07 -4.43 -0.75
C LYS A 168 16.56 -4.57 -0.41
N LEU A 169 17.37 -3.67 -0.93
CA LEU A 169 18.79 -3.57 -0.63
C LEU A 169 19.07 -2.36 0.26
N SER A 170 19.96 -2.54 1.24
CA SER A 170 20.48 -1.44 2.03
C SER A 170 21.42 -0.55 1.19
N PRO A 171 21.56 0.75 1.53
CA PRO A 171 22.49 1.64 0.82
C PRO A 171 23.93 1.12 0.78
N SER A 172 24.38 0.46 1.85
CA SER A 172 25.72 -0.11 1.94
C SER A 172 25.91 -1.35 1.05
N GLN A 173 24.87 -2.16 0.85
CA GLN A 173 24.89 -3.24 -0.14
C GLN A 173 25.01 -2.68 -1.55
N ILE A 174 24.20 -1.68 -1.89
CA ILE A 174 24.18 -1.05 -3.23
C ILE A 174 25.55 -0.45 -3.57
N GLN A 175 26.21 0.22 -2.61
CA GLN A 175 27.54 0.81 -2.82
C GLN A 175 28.65 -0.22 -3.09
N LYS A 176 28.48 -1.47 -2.68
CA LYS A 176 29.46 -2.54 -2.82
C LYS A 176 29.23 -3.41 -4.07
N LEU A 177 28.11 -3.23 -4.78
CA LEU A 177 27.83 -4.00 -5.98
C LEU A 177 28.73 -3.57 -7.14
N ASP A 178 29.23 -4.55 -7.88
CA ASP A 178 29.85 -4.34 -9.18
C ASP A 178 28.82 -3.80 -10.17
N TRP A 179 29.31 -3.06 -11.17
CA TRP A 179 28.43 -2.34 -12.11
C TRP A 179 27.47 -3.27 -12.85
N ASP A 180 27.94 -4.43 -13.33
CA ASP A 180 27.09 -5.37 -14.07
C ASP A 180 25.90 -5.85 -13.23
N ILE A 181 26.14 -6.14 -11.95
CA ILE A 181 25.09 -6.56 -11.01
C ILE A 181 24.17 -5.38 -10.68
N LEU A 182 24.74 -4.20 -10.44
CA LEU A 182 23.97 -3.00 -10.16
C LEU A 182 23.05 -2.62 -11.33
N GLU A 183 23.54 -2.74 -12.57
CA GLU A 183 22.73 -2.45 -13.75
C GLU A 183 21.54 -3.42 -13.86
N LEU A 184 21.73 -4.70 -13.55
CA LEU A 184 20.63 -5.67 -13.48
C LEU A 184 19.60 -5.29 -12.41
N LYS A 185 20.04 -4.84 -11.22
CA LYS A 185 19.13 -4.36 -10.17
C LYS A 185 18.38 -3.09 -10.58
N ILE A 186 19.05 -2.16 -11.27
CA ILE A 186 18.41 -0.95 -11.82
C ILE A 186 17.34 -1.35 -12.85
N LYS A 187 17.66 -2.25 -13.79
CA LYS A 187 16.68 -2.75 -14.78
C LYS A 187 15.50 -3.44 -14.12
N SER A 188 15.73 -4.19 -13.04
CA SER A 188 14.64 -4.81 -12.26
C SER A 188 13.76 -3.74 -11.60
N TRP A 189 14.38 -2.74 -10.96
CA TRP A 189 13.66 -1.62 -10.35
C TRP A 189 12.83 -0.83 -11.37
N LEU A 190 13.40 -0.53 -12.55
CA LEU A 190 12.71 0.20 -13.63
C LEU A 190 11.45 -0.53 -14.11
N ARG A 191 11.48 -1.87 -14.13
CA ARG A 191 10.30 -2.69 -14.47
C ARG A 191 9.30 -2.77 -13.32
N ALA A 192 9.77 -2.82 -12.07
CA ALA A 192 8.93 -2.99 -10.90
C ALA A 192 8.22 -1.70 -10.45
N ALA A 193 8.87 -0.54 -10.57
CA ALA A 193 8.36 0.69 -9.97
C ALA A 193 7.02 1.16 -10.57
N PRO A 194 6.80 1.17 -11.90
CA PRO A 194 5.51 1.59 -12.45
C PRO A 194 4.31 0.74 -11.98
N PRO A 195 4.30 -0.60 -12.09
CA PRO A 195 3.18 -1.40 -11.57
C PRO A 195 3.09 -1.37 -10.04
N ALA A 196 4.19 -1.15 -9.31
CA ALA A 196 4.11 -0.97 -7.87
C ALA A 196 3.23 0.24 -7.49
N PHE A 197 3.39 1.39 -8.13
CA PHE A 197 2.56 2.57 -7.84
C PHE A 197 1.19 2.52 -8.52
N ASN A 198 1.13 2.17 -9.81
CA ASN A 198 -0.11 2.26 -10.58
C ASN A 198 -1.07 1.10 -10.30
N THR A 199 -0.59 -0.02 -9.77
CA THR A 199 -1.41 -1.20 -9.50
C THR A 199 -1.39 -1.56 -8.02
N LEU A 200 -0.23 -1.85 -7.44
CA LEU A 200 -0.16 -2.43 -6.09
C LEU A 200 -0.58 -1.42 -5.01
N PHE A 201 0.08 -0.26 -4.93
CA PHE A 201 -0.27 0.78 -3.96
C PHE A 201 -1.63 1.42 -4.26
N SER A 202 -1.98 1.59 -5.54
CA SER A 202 -3.31 2.09 -5.93
C SER A 202 -4.44 1.12 -5.59
N GLY A 203 -4.23 -0.18 -5.75
CA GLY A 203 -5.17 -1.22 -5.33
C GLY A 203 -5.35 -1.25 -3.83
N GLU A 204 -4.25 -1.16 -3.06
CA GLU A 204 -4.32 -1.05 -1.59
C GLU A 204 -5.06 0.21 -1.16
N ARG A 205 -4.85 1.34 -1.85
CA ARG A 205 -5.57 2.58 -1.56
C ARG A 205 -7.07 2.41 -1.76
N THR A 206 -7.46 1.82 -2.89
CA THR A 206 -8.86 1.59 -3.25
C THR A 206 -9.54 0.66 -2.25
N LEU A 207 -8.87 -0.45 -1.87
CA LEU A 207 -9.39 -1.38 -0.88
C LEU A 207 -9.55 -0.71 0.50
N ALA A 208 -8.53 0.02 0.96
CA ALA A 208 -8.59 0.71 2.24
C ALA A 208 -9.73 1.74 2.26
N ASP A 209 -9.85 2.56 1.21
CA ASP A 209 -10.93 3.56 1.08
C ASP A 209 -12.32 2.88 1.11
N HIS A 210 -12.47 1.72 0.47
CA HIS A 210 -13.70 0.94 0.49
C HIS A 210 -14.02 0.37 1.88
N VAL A 211 -13.08 -0.35 2.49
CA VAL A 211 -13.25 -1.07 3.76
C VAL A 211 -13.46 -0.12 4.94
N PHE A 212 -12.80 1.04 4.96
CA PHE A 212 -12.84 1.99 6.07
C PHE A 212 -13.66 3.25 5.78
N SER A 213 -14.52 3.22 4.75
CA SER A 213 -15.39 4.32 4.37
C SER A 213 -16.16 4.89 5.58
N GLY A 214 -15.90 6.15 5.93
CA GLY A 214 -16.54 6.82 7.07
C GLY A 214 -15.73 6.80 8.37
N THR A 215 -14.53 6.22 8.37
CA THR A 215 -13.61 6.15 9.52
C THR A 215 -12.19 6.60 9.17
N ASP A 216 -12.05 7.88 8.77
CA ASP A 216 -10.82 8.47 8.22
C ASP A 216 -9.55 8.22 9.07
N SER A 217 -9.67 8.21 10.40
CA SER A 217 -8.52 7.98 11.29
C SER A 217 -8.00 6.54 11.23
N ILE A 218 -8.89 5.55 11.11
CA ILE A 218 -8.52 4.13 10.97
C ILE A 218 -8.03 3.88 9.55
N LEU A 219 -8.70 4.45 8.55
CA LEU A 219 -8.28 4.45 7.15
C LEU A 219 -6.83 4.91 6.99
N GLU A 220 -6.53 6.14 7.44
CA GLU A 220 -5.20 6.71 7.36
C GLU A 220 -4.20 5.81 8.11
N SER A 221 -4.50 5.43 9.35
CA SER A 221 -3.61 4.57 10.14
C SER A 221 -3.29 3.24 9.47
N CYS A 222 -4.28 2.58 8.85
CA CYS A 222 -4.10 1.29 8.19
C CYS A 222 -3.32 1.42 6.89
N TYR A 223 -3.74 2.32 5.99
CA TYR A 223 -3.09 2.50 4.70
C TYR A 223 -1.61 2.88 4.86
N VAL A 224 -1.32 3.78 5.79
CA VAL A 224 0.03 4.26 6.09
C VAL A 224 0.93 3.14 6.62
N ASP A 225 0.43 2.34 7.57
CA ASP A 225 1.18 1.23 8.17
C ASP A 225 1.54 0.14 7.16
N VAL A 226 0.60 -0.15 6.24
CA VAL A 226 0.75 -1.14 5.17
C VAL A 226 1.75 -0.69 4.10
N THR A 227 1.70 0.57 3.68
CA THR A 227 2.37 1.01 2.44
C THR A 227 3.66 1.81 2.64
N ARG A 228 3.78 2.57 3.74
CA ARG A 228 4.85 3.57 3.90
C ARG A 228 6.25 2.98 3.79
N ASP A 229 6.55 1.91 4.52
CA ASP A 229 7.88 1.32 4.56
C ASP A 229 8.30 0.77 3.20
N ALA A 230 7.37 0.09 2.53
CA ALA A 230 7.55 -0.51 1.22
C ALA A 230 7.79 0.54 0.14
N ALA A 231 6.95 1.58 0.08
CA ALA A 231 7.09 2.69 -0.85
C ALA A 231 8.38 3.50 -0.60
N THR A 232 8.73 3.72 0.67
CA THR A 232 9.98 4.40 1.05
C THR A 232 11.19 3.59 0.61
N ALA A 233 11.20 2.27 0.85
CA ALA A 233 12.29 1.40 0.42
C ALA A 233 12.47 1.42 -1.11
N LEU A 234 11.37 1.35 -1.85
CA LEU A 234 11.37 1.43 -3.31
C LEU A 234 11.97 2.77 -3.78
N LEU A 235 11.58 3.90 -3.17
CA LEU A 235 12.08 5.22 -3.53
C LEU A 235 13.50 5.53 -3.00
N CYS A 236 13.98 4.84 -1.97
CA CYS A 236 15.37 4.98 -1.49
C CYS A 236 16.40 4.32 -2.41
N PHE A 237 15.98 3.37 -3.25
CA PHE A 237 16.89 2.64 -4.15
C PHE A 237 17.57 3.58 -5.17
N PRO A 238 16.85 4.40 -5.96
CA PRO A 238 17.47 5.30 -6.94
C PRO A 238 18.40 6.34 -6.30
N ASP A 239 18.05 6.84 -5.13
CA ASP A 239 18.90 7.74 -4.33
C ASP A 239 20.22 7.06 -3.93
N SER A 240 20.17 5.78 -3.56
CA SER A 240 21.36 5.00 -3.23
C SER A 240 22.23 4.72 -4.47
N VAL A 241 21.61 4.48 -5.64
CA VAL A 241 22.30 4.36 -6.92
C VAL A 241 23.04 5.65 -7.27
N ALA A 242 22.41 6.81 -7.09
CA ALA A 242 22.99 8.12 -7.35
C ALA A 242 24.26 8.41 -6.52
N ARG A 243 24.40 7.76 -5.36
CA ARG A 243 25.58 7.88 -4.48
C ARG A 243 26.71 6.89 -4.77
N THR A 244 26.53 5.98 -5.75
CA THR A 244 27.61 5.05 -6.12
C THR A 244 28.75 5.78 -6.82
N LYS A 245 29.95 5.17 -6.85
CA LYS A 245 31.12 5.77 -7.50
C LYS A 245 30.79 6.20 -8.94
N PRO A 246 31.07 7.46 -9.32
CA PRO A 246 30.75 7.93 -10.66
C PRO A 246 31.56 7.16 -11.72
N SER A 247 30.89 6.76 -12.80
CA SER A 247 31.50 6.28 -14.03
C SER A 247 30.60 6.62 -15.23
N PRO A 248 31.16 6.92 -16.41
CA PRO A 248 30.39 7.43 -17.57
C PRO A 248 29.31 6.45 -18.04
N GLU A 249 29.55 5.15 -17.89
CA GLU A 249 28.62 4.07 -18.22
C GLU A 249 27.28 4.16 -17.47
N LYS A 250 27.24 4.82 -16.31
CA LYS A 250 26.04 4.95 -15.48
C LYS A 250 25.07 6.01 -15.94
N LEU A 251 25.51 6.97 -16.76
CA LEU A 251 24.74 8.18 -17.06
C LEU A 251 23.35 7.84 -17.59
N PHE A 252 23.24 6.94 -18.56
CA PHE A 252 21.96 6.55 -19.14
C PHE A 252 21.02 5.90 -18.12
N ARG A 253 21.54 5.06 -17.23
CA ARG A 253 20.73 4.41 -16.19
C ARG A 253 20.26 5.37 -15.11
N ILE A 254 21.08 6.37 -14.76
CA ILE A 254 20.68 7.45 -13.86
C ILE A 254 19.54 8.27 -14.48
N LEU A 255 19.63 8.57 -15.78
CA LEU A 255 18.58 9.28 -16.51
C LEU A 255 17.29 8.44 -16.61
N ASP A 256 17.38 7.14 -16.88
CA ASP A 256 16.22 6.24 -16.90
C ASP A 256 15.48 6.22 -15.55
N LEU A 257 16.24 6.15 -14.44
CA LEU A 257 15.70 6.21 -13.08
C LEU A 257 15.00 7.54 -12.81
N TYR A 258 15.63 8.65 -13.20
CA TYR A 258 15.09 9.98 -13.02
C TYR A 258 13.77 10.16 -13.78
N ASP A 259 13.75 9.76 -15.05
CA ASP A 259 12.57 9.86 -15.92
C ASP A 259 11.40 9.04 -15.38
N THR A 260 11.69 7.82 -14.90
CA THR A 260 10.69 6.94 -14.28
C THR A 260 10.07 7.57 -13.03
N ILE A 261 10.87 8.09 -12.09
CA ILE A 261 10.32 8.74 -10.89
C ILE A 261 9.56 10.01 -11.25
N SER A 262 10.06 10.81 -12.20
CA SER A 262 9.41 12.04 -12.64
C SER A 262 8.02 11.75 -13.23
N THR A 263 7.89 10.67 -13.99
CA THR A 263 6.63 10.21 -14.56
C THR A 263 5.65 9.72 -13.48
N LEU A 264 6.16 9.05 -12.44
CA LEU A 264 5.35 8.52 -11.35
C LEU A 264 4.97 9.55 -10.28
N LEU A 265 5.60 10.74 -10.29
CA LEU A 265 5.45 11.74 -9.23
C LEU A 265 3.99 12.17 -8.98
N PRO A 266 3.13 12.41 -9.99
CA PRO A 266 1.72 12.73 -9.76
C PRO A 266 0.97 11.59 -9.05
N SER A 267 1.20 10.34 -9.46
CA SER A 267 0.61 9.16 -8.82
C SER A 267 1.08 9.02 -7.37
N ILE A 268 2.38 9.24 -7.11
CA ILE A 268 2.94 9.21 -5.74
C ILE A 268 2.28 10.31 -4.89
N ASP A 269 2.16 11.53 -5.40
CA ASP A 269 1.57 12.63 -4.64
C ASP A 269 0.08 12.37 -4.31
N ALA A 270 -0.67 11.74 -5.23
CA ALA A 270 -2.06 11.38 -5.01
C ALA A 270 -2.21 10.22 -4.00
N LEU A 271 -1.41 9.17 -4.14
CA LEU A 271 -1.47 7.98 -3.27
C LEU A 271 -1.03 8.26 -1.83
N PHE A 272 -0.09 9.19 -1.65
CA PHE A 272 0.51 9.52 -0.35
C PHE A 272 0.14 10.95 0.08
N SER A 273 -1.13 11.31 -0.12
CA SER A 273 -1.68 12.65 0.12
C SER A 273 -1.78 13.04 1.60
N PHE A 274 -1.83 12.06 2.51
CA PHE A 274 -1.86 12.33 3.95
C PHE A 274 -0.55 12.98 4.44
N ASP A 275 -0.67 13.81 5.48
CA ASP A 275 0.48 14.44 6.14
C ASP A 275 1.42 13.39 6.76
N SER A 276 0.85 12.32 7.32
CA SER A 276 1.61 11.18 7.86
C SER A 276 2.41 10.40 6.80
N THR A 277 2.14 10.63 5.51
CA THR A 277 2.87 10.08 4.36
C THR A 277 3.72 11.09 3.61
N ALA A 278 3.83 12.33 4.11
CA ALA A 278 4.69 13.36 3.50
C ALA A 278 6.15 12.90 3.33
N GLY A 279 6.64 12.01 4.20
CA GLY A 279 7.96 11.39 4.09
C GLY A 279 8.18 10.58 2.80
N VAL A 280 7.14 9.90 2.29
CA VAL A 280 7.23 9.14 1.03
C VAL A 280 7.36 10.11 -0.14
N ARG A 281 6.52 11.15 -0.16
CA ARG A 281 6.53 12.22 -1.16
C ARG A 281 7.84 13.02 -1.17
N SER A 282 8.42 13.26 0.01
CA SER A 282 9.72 13.93 0.11
C SER A 282 10.86 13.01 -0.35
N GLN A 283 10.80 11.71 -0.06
CA GLN A 283 11.79 10.74 -0.53
C GLN A 283 11.82 10.66 -2.07
N ALA A 284 10.67 10.67 -2.75
CA ALA A 284 10.61 10.71 -4.22
C ALA A 284 11.33 11.94 -4.79
N ARG A 285 11.06 13.11 -4.22
CA ARG A 285 11.70 14.39 -4.63
C ARG A 285 13.19 14.40 -4.35
N THR A 286 13.62 13.91 -3.19
CA THR A 286 15.03 13.77 -2.84
C THR A 286 15.76 12.88 -3.85
N SER A 287 15.14 11.77 -4.24
CA SER A 287 15.73 10.84 -5.21
C SER A 287 15.91 11.49 -6.58
N LEU A 288 14.92 12.26 -7.05
CA LEU A 288 15.04 13.06 -8.29
C LEU A 288 16.20 14.05 -8.22
N LEU A 289 16.31 14.81 -7.13
CA LEU A 289 17.40 15.78 -6.94
C LEU A 289 18.76 15.08 -6.98
N LYS A 290 18.90 13.96 -6.28
CA LYS A 290 20.16 13.22 -6.19
C LYS A 290 20.57 12.59 -7.51
N LEU A 291 19.61 12.06 -8.28
CA LEU A 291 19.85 11.57 -9.63
C LEU A 291 20.26 12.71 -10.58
N ALA A 292 19.61 13.87 -10.49
CA ALA A 292 19.96 15.03 -11.30
C ALA A 292 21.37 15.55 -10.97
N ASP A 293 21.74 15.61 -9.69
CA ASP A 293 23.09 15.97 -9.24
C ASP A 293 24.13 14.99 -9.80
N ALA A 294 23.86 13.68 -9.70
CA ALA A 294 24.76 12.64 -10.20
C ALA A 294 24.92 12.70 -11.72
N ALA A 295 23.84 12.92 -12.47
CA ALA A 295 23.90 13.09 -13.92
C ALA A 295 24.73 14.32 -14.32
N ARG A 296 24.54 15.46 -13.65
CA ARG A 296 25.33 16.68 -13.88
C ARG A 296 26.80 16.47 -13.60
N ALA A 297 27.14 15.78 -12.50
CA ALA A 297 28.51 15.47 -12.15
C ALA A 297 29.20 14.58 -13.20
N LEU A 298 28.50 13.54 -13.70
CA LEU A 298 29.02 12.67 -14.76
C LEU A 298 29.26 13.39 -16.08
N ILE A 299 28.34 14.29 -16.47
CA ILE A 299 28.49 15.10 -17.69
C ILE A 299 29.69 16.04 -17.56
N ALA A 300 29.83 16.73 -16.42
CA ALA A 300 30.94 17.63 -16.17
C ALA A 300 32.29 16.91 -16.16
N ASP A 301 32.34 15.70 -15.56
CA ASP A 301 33.55 14.86 -15.56
C ASP A 301 33.93 14.46 -16.99
N PHE A 302 32.96 14.00 -17.78
CA PHE A 302 33.15 13.65 -19.19
C PHE A 302 33.65 14.82 -20.05
N GLU A 303 33.06 16.01 -19.89
CA GLU A 303 33.51 17.24 -20.56
C GLU A 303 34.96 17.57 -20.19
N SER A 304 35.32 17.43 -18.90
CA SER A 304 36.69 17.66 -18.43
C SER A 304 37.69 16.67 -19.04
N HIS A 305 37.28 15.41 -19.22
CA HIS A 305 38.07 14.38 -19.87
C HIS A 305 38.29 14.69 -21.36
N ILE A 306 37.24 15.10 -22.09
CA ILE A 306 37.35 15.52 -23.48
C ILE A 306 38.27 16.73 -23.61
N GLN A 307 38.13 17.77 -22.77
CA GLN A 307 38.97 18.96 -22.87
C GLN A 307 40.46 18.66 -22.65
N LYS A 308 40.76 17.72 -21.74
CA LYS A 308 42.13 17.22 -21.50
C LYS A 308 42.67 16.38 -22.66
N GLU A 309 41.82 15.65 -23.38
CA GLU A 309 42.24 14.88 -24.57
C GLU A 309 42.35 15.74 -25.82
N ALA A 310 41.42 16.69 -26.02
CA ALA A 310 41.43 17.65 -27.13
C ALA A 310 42.65 18.57 -27.11
N SER A 311 43.12 18.94 -25.90
CA SER A 311 44.39 19.66 -25.72
C SER A 311 45.63 18.79 -26.01
N ARG A 312 45.45 17.46 -26.19
CA ARG A 312 46.51 16.50 -26.54
C ARG A 312 46.39 15.94 -27.97
N SER A 313 45.23 16.04 -28.61
CA SER A 313 44.96 15.51 -29.96
C SER A 313 43.73 16.20 -30.58
N ALA A 314 43.83 16.63 -31.85
CA ALA A 314 42.70 17.19 -32.59
C ALA A 314 41.68 16.08 -32.95
N VAL A 315 40.58 15.97 -32.20
CA VAL A 315 39.52 14.95 -32.41
C VAL A 315 38.18 15.58 -32.88
N PRO A 316 37.40 14.91 -33.76
CA PRO A 316 36.26 15.53 -34.48
C PRO A 316 34.96 15.69 -33.65
N GLY A 317 34.32 16.86 -33.77
CA GLY A 317 33.22 17.34 -32.92
C GLY A 317 31.83 16.69 -33.03
N ASN A 318 31.64 15.57 -33.75
CA ASN A 318 30.31 15.00 -34.00
C ASN A 318 29.73 14.18 -32.84
N ILE A 319 30.57 13.58 -31.99
CA ILE A 319 30.12 12.81 -30.79
C ILE A 319 29.65 13.76 -29.67
N ILE A 320 30.28 14.94 -29.58
CA ILE A 320 30.00 15.98 -28.57
C ILE A 320 28.56 16.52 -28.71
N LYS A 321 28.09 16.72 -29.95
CA LYS A 321 26.78 17.32 -30.22
C LYS A 321 25.61 16.39 -29.88
N CYS A 322 25.73 15.09 -30.14
CA CYS A 322 24.66 14.12 -29.89
C CYS A 322 24.38 13.94 -28.39
N LEU A 323 25.42 13.94 -27.56
CA LEU A 323 25.27 13.79 -26.10
C LEU A 323 24.77 15.07 -25.44
N ASN A 324 25.28 16.25 -25.83
CA ASN A 324 24.78 17.53 -25.30
C ASN A 324 23.32 17.80 -25.66
N THR A 325 22.86 17.35 -26.84
CA THR A 325 21.47 17.54 -27.26
C THR A 325 20.52 16.67 -26.42
N ARG A 326 20.92 15.44 -26.09
CA ARG A 326 20.09 14.51 -25.29
C ARG A 326 20.15 14.81 -23.79
N ALA A 327 21.32 15.20 -23.26
CA ALA A 327 21.45 15.70 -21.89
C ALA A 327 20.73 17.05 -21.69
N GLY A 328 20.79 17.95 -22.69
CA GLY A 328 20.08 19.24 -22.68
C GLY A 328 18.57 19.10 -22.69
N LEU A 329 18.01 18.11 -23.39
CA LEU A 329 16.57 17.80 -23.33
C LEU A 329 16.14 17.29 -21.95
N CYS A 330 16.94 16.42 -21.32
CA CYS A 330 16.67 15.94 -19.95
C CYS A 330 16.84 17.04 -18.89
N LEU A 331 17.84 17.92 -19.04
CA LEU A 331 18.09 19.04 -18.12
C LEU A 331 17.10 20.20 -18.32
N ASN A 332 16.56 20.41 -19.53
CA ASN A 332 15.48 21.37 -19.74
C ASN A 332 14.20 20.96 -18.98
N ASN A 333 13.92 19.65 -18.84
CA ASN A 333 12.90 19.18 -17.91
C ASN A 333 13.28 19.43 -16.43
N ALA A 334 14.56 19.37 -16.06
CA ALA A 334 15.03 19.77 -14.73
C ALA A 334 14.95 21.30 -14.48
N SER A 335 15.04 22.13 -15.52
CA SER A 335 14.81 23.58 -15.39
C SER A 335 13.34 23.92 -15.06
N THR A 336 12.40 23.05 -15.47
CA THR A 336 11.00 23.06 -15.01
C THR A 336 10.88 22.68 -13.53
N ILE A 337 11.82 21.90 -12.98
CA ILE A 337 11.88 21.55 -11.55
C ILE A 337 12.29 22.74 -10.67
N ASN A 338 13.16 23.64 -11.15
CA ASN A 338 13.45 24.88 -10.41
C ASN A 338 12.23 25.81 -10.31
N LYS A 339 11.29 25.77 -11.28
CA LYS A 339 10.06 26.56 -11.21
C LYS A 339 9.07 26.04 -10.16
N PHE A 340 9.04 24.73 -9.91
CA PHE A 340 8.15 24.13 -8.90
C PHE A 340 8.64 24.30 -7.44
N ASN A 341 9.95 24.32 -7.20
CA ASN A 341 10.50 24.56 -5.85
C ASN A 341 10.46 26.05 -5.45
N VAL A 342 10.55 26.99 -6.40
CA VAL A 342 10.43 28.44 -6.09
C VAL A 342 8.98 28.84 -5.81
N SER A 343 7.99 28.20 -6.43
CA SER A 343 6.57 28.54 -6.23
C SER A 343 5.99 28.11 -4.87
N LYS A 344 6.62 27.20 -4.12
CA LYS A 344 6.13 26.75 -2.78
C LYS A 344 6.81 27.45 -1.59
N ASN A 345 7.89 28.20 -1.82
CA ASN A 345 8.61 28.94 -0.77
C ASN A 345 8.28 30.44 -0.70
N ALA A 346 7.27 30.91 -1.45
CA ALA A 346 6.71 32.24 -1.24
C ALA A 346 5.83 32.23 0.02
N ARG A 347 6.40 32.59 1.17
CA ARG A 347 5.63 32.98 2.36
C ARG A 347 4.64 34.08 1.98
N PRO A 348 3.42 34.11 2.53
CA PRO A 348 2.57 35.29 2.40
C PRO A 348 3.29 36.47 3.04
N ALA A 349 3.49 37.53 2.25
CA ALA A 349 3.96 38.80 2.76
C ALA A 349 3.00 39.25 3.87
N GLN A 350 3.55 39.48 5.07
CA GLN A 350 2.87 40.21 6.13
C GLN A 350 2.60 41.61 5.58
N CYS A 351 1.33 41.92 5.31
CA CYS A 351 0.87 43.30 5.23
C CYS A 351 0.54 43.76 6.64
N THR A 352 1.47 44.50 7.23
CA THR A 352 1.22 45.39 8.36
C THR A 352 0.46 46.61 7.85
N SER A 353 -0.74 46.85 8.38
CA SER A 353 -1.35 48.15 8.66
C SER A 353 -2.44 47.93 9.69
#